data_AF-A0A2J8FZ45-F1
#
_entry.id   AF-A0A2J8FZ45-F1
#
_cell.length_a   1.000
_cell.length_b   1.000
_cell.length_c   1.000
_cell.angle_alpha   90.00
_cell.angle_beta   90.00
_cell.angle_gamma   90.00
#
_symmetry.space_group_name_H-M   'P 1'
#
loop_
_entity.id
_entity.type
_entity.pdbx_description
1 polymer ?
#
loop_
_entity_poly.entity_id
_entity_poly.type
_entity_poly.pdbx_seq_one_letter_code
_entity_poly.pdbx_strand_id
1 'polypeptide(L)'
;MTDEITTADAGTRVADPTETPTISTSSVSPRDTFVDGAALFPGDTGVLPMKVRQALVKLLKGPYVDGGRDEKLWTTLLDNQLILRSRLSELFLTLQLDHERKIAVLRPVDPEAIGGSARSSILRQQRALSRVETIVLLRLRLLLDRHVTAQTDPTITREEIAELVAHYQPAGQQDALRDSDVVNRAITKLLARQLLLTTGLDDVYTISNALPLALPFDNIGDIPAQIEALIAATADPTGTEALIELDGDSSIRSDDDTDDDADAESKVTTADVAEAAK
;
A
#
# COMPACT_ATOMS: atom_id res chain seq x y z
N MET A 1 50.83 61.71 -33.52
CA MET A 1 49.53 61.19 -33.04
C MET A 1 49.85 60.23 -31.90
N THR A 2 49.91 60.67 -30.65
CA THR A 2 48.81 60.71 -29.65
C THR A 2 48.19 59.34 -29.37
N ASP A 3 48.59 58.79 -28.22
CA ASP A 3 47.85 58.14 -27.12
C ASP A 3 46.72 57.13 -27.42
N GLU A 4 46.71 55.97 -26.73
CA GLU A 4 45.83 55.72 -25.56
C GLU A 4 45.93 54.26 -25.00
N ILE A 5 46.56 54.13 -23.81
CA ILE A 5 46.21 53.41 -22.56
C ILE A 5 45.24 52.19 -22.56
N THR A 6 45.68 51.07 -21.94
CA THR A 6 44.91 50.19 -20.99
C THR A 6 45.70 48.88 -20.75
N THR A 7 46.42 48.74 -19.64
CA THR A 7 46.03 48.21 -18.30
C THR A 7 45.82 46.68 -18.27
N ALA A 8 46.58 46.08 -17.34
CA ALA A 8 46.79 44.67 -17.07
C ALA A 8 45.55 43.93 -16.51
N ASP A 9 45.54 42.59 -16.64
CA ASP A 9 45.52 41.73 -15.44
C ASP A 9 46.06 40.32 -15.73
N ALA A 10 46.68 39.75 -14.70
CA ALA A 10 47.47 38.53 -14.71
C ALA A 10 46.60 37.26 -14.67
N GLY A 11 47.05 36.24 -15.39
CA GLY A 11 46.49 34.90 -15.32
C GLY A 11 46.81 34.23 -13.98
N THR A 12 45.77 33.77 -13.28
CA THR A 12 45.88 32.71 -12.27
C THR A 12 45.17 31.47 -12.78
N ARG A 13 45.86 30.34 -12.72
CA ARG A 13 45.44 29.04 -13.22
C ARG A 13 45.22 28.12 -12.00
N VAL A 14 44.22 27.24 -12.13
CA VAL A 14 44.01 25.94 -11.44
C VAL A 14 43.26 25.97 -10.10
N ALA A 15 42.04 25.43 -10.08
CA ALA A 15 41.72 24.10 -9.54
C ALA A 15 40.21 23.79 -9.66
N ASP A 16 39.86 22.64 -10.22
CA ASP A 16 38.54 21.99 -10.18
C ASP A 16 38.76 20.48 -10.33
N PRO A 17 37.88 19.55 -9.91
CA PRO A 17 36.87 19.59 -8.84
C PRO A 17 37.11 18.44 -7.83
N THR A 18 36.50 18.50 -6.65
CA THR A 18 36.20 17.28 -5.86
C THR A 18 34.71 17.02 -5.99
N GLU A 19 34.33 16.14 -6.92
CA GLU A 19 32.96 15.65 -7.06
C GLU A 19 32.60 14.80 -5.83
N THR A 20 31.66 15.31 -5.04
CA THR A 20 30.90 14.53 -4.06
C THR A 20 29.68 13.95 -4.80
N PRO A 21 29.30 12.67 -4.58
CA PRO A 21 28.20 12.07 -5.33
C PRO A 21 26.89 12.71 -4.88
N THR A 22 26.27 13.46 -5.78
CA THR A 22 24.93 14.00 -5.64
C THR A 22 23.92 12.87 -5.83
N ILE A 23 23.31 12.43 -4.73
CA ILE A 23 22.05 11.68 -4.79
C ILE A 23 21.02 12.65 -5.37
N SER A 24 20.73 12.48 -6.65
CA SER A 24 19.73 13.24 -7.37
C SER A 24 18.35 12.72 -6.97
N THR A 25 17.85 13.16 -5.82
CA THR A 25 16.42 13.15 -5.56
C THR A 25 15.82 14.25 -6.42
N SER A 26 15.03 13.87 -7.42
CA SER A 26 14.30 14.81 -8.27
C SER A 26 13.21 15.49 -7.44
N SER A 27 13.57 16.56 -6.72
CA SER A 27 12.62 17.43 -6.03
C SER A 27 11.86 18.26 -7.07
N VAL A 28 10.88 17.64 -7.72
CA VAL A 28 9.92 18.34 -8.57
C VAL A 28 9.17 19.34 -7.69
N SER A 29 9.45 20.64 -7.89
CA SER A 29 8.74 21.71 -7.18
C SER A 29 7.27 21.72 -7.62
N PRO A 30 6.30 21.79 -6.67
CA PRO A 30 4.89 21.85 -7.01
C PRO A 30 4.59 23.00 -7.99
N ARG A 31 3.89 22.70 -9.08
CA ARG A 31 3.38 23.71 -10.02
C ARG A 31 1.97 24.10 -9.57
N ASP A 32 1.84 24.85 -8.48
CA ASP A 32 0.52 25.29 -8.04
C ASP A 32 0.01 26.44 -8.93
N THR A 33 -1.02 26.15 -9.71
CA THR A 33 -1.77 27.14 -10.52
C THR A 33 -3.21 27.29 -10.02
N PHE A 34 -3.39 27.25 -8.70
CA PHE A 34 -4.72 27.20 -8.10
C PHE A 34 -5.50 28.52 -8.32
N VAL A 35 -6.72 28.37 -8.83
CA VAL A 35 -7.71 29.43 -8.98
C VAL A 35 -9.00 28.92 -8.35
N ASP A 36 -9.64 29.75 -7.51
CA ASP A 36 -10.88 29.39 -6.84
C ASP A 36 -11.99 29.01 -7.85
N GLY A 37 -12.70 27.93 -7.54
CA GLY A 37 -13.87 27.48 -8.28
C GLY A 37 -15.15 28.17 -7.81
N ALA A 38 -16.12 28.32 -8.71
CA ALA A 38 -17.47 28.74 -8.35
C ALA A 38 -18.20 27.66 -7.52
N ALA A 39 -19.19 28.09 -6.73
CA ALA A 39 -20.13 27.19 -6.08
C ALA A 39 -20.84 26.31 -7.12
N LEU A 40 -20.88 25.00 -6.88
CA LEU A 40 -21.33 23.99 -7.84
C LEU A 40 -22.77 23.50 -7.58
N PHE A 41 -23.29 23.71 -6.36
CA PHE A 41 -24.64 23.33 -5.96
C PHE A 41 -25.18 24.28 -4.86
N PRO A 42 -26.50 24.34 -4.62
CA PRO A 42 -27.07 25.19 -3.56
C PRO A 42 -26.48 24.87 -2.19
N GLY A 43 -25.95 25.89 -1.50
CA GLY A 43 -25.29 25.72 -0.20
C GLY A 43 -23.83 25.28 -0.26
N ASP A 44 -23.24 25.16 -1.46
CA ASP A 44 -21.82 24.83 -1.62
C ASP A 44 -20.91 25.97 -1.16
N THR A 45 -20.17 25.73 -0.08
CA THR A 45 -19.15 26.64 0.45
C THR A 45 -17.74 26.28 0.00
N GLY A 46 -17.60 25.26 -0.86
CA GLY A 46 -16.31 24.81 -1.37
C GLY A 46 -15.70 25.78 -2.38
N VAL A 47 -14.39 25.96 -2.29
CA VAL A 47 -13.61 26.81 -3.21
C VAL A 47 -12.85 26.01 -4.27
N LEU A 48 -12.89 24.67 -4.21
CA LEU A 48 -12.18 23.82 -5.16
C LEU A 48 -12.90 23.81 -6.53
N PRO A 49 -12.16 23.97 -7.65
CA PRO A 49 -12.71 23.72 -8.98
C PRO A 49 -13.22 22.28 -9.14
N MET A 50 -14.21 22.08 -10.02
CA MET A 50 -14.85 20.78 -10.25
C MET A 50 -13.84 19.64 -10.45
N LYS A 51 -12.82 19.84 -11.31
CA LYS A 51 -11.79 18.82 -11.58
C LYS A 51 -11.00 18.42 -10.32
N VAL A 52 -10.71 19.37 -9.43
CA VAL A 52 -9.96 19.13 -8.18
C VAL A 52 -10.83 18.39 -7.18
N ARG A 53 -12.13 18.69 -7.11
CA ARG A 53 -13.08 17.93 -6.29
C ARG A 53 -13.20 16.48 -6.75
N GLN A 54 -13.32 16.26 -8.06
CA GLN A 54 -13.35 14.92 -8.63
C GLN A 54 -12.05 14.15 -8.32
N ALA A 55 -10.90 14.83 -8.40
CA ALA A 55 -9.62 14.23 -8.03
C ALA A 55 -9.57 13.84 -6.54
N LEU A 56 -10.04 14.71 -5.64
CA LEU A 56 -10.14 14.42 -4.21
C LEU A 56 -11.05 13.21 -3.93
N VAL A 57 -12.21 13.14 -4.59
CA VAL A 57 -13.13 11.99 -4.47
C VAL A 57 -12.48 10.70 -4.96
N LYS A 58 -11.74 10.74 -6.06
CA LYS A 58 -11.03 9.57 -6.60
C LYS A 58 -9.95 9.07 -5.64
N LEU A 59 -9.17 9.99 -5.06
CA LEU A 59 -8.16 9.67 -4.04
C LEU A 59 -8.80 9.01 -2.81
N LEU A 60 -9.93 9.52 -2.32
CA LEU A 60 -10.60 8.98 -1.12
C LEU A 60 -11.30 7.64 -1.37
N LYS A 61 -11.70 7.33 -2.61
CA LYS A 61 -12.42 6.09 -2.95
C LYS A 61 -11.50 4.90 -3.18
N GLY A 62 -10.35 5.12 -3.81
CA GLY A 62 -9.44 4.07 -4.24
C GLY A 62 -8.31 3.81 -3.25
N PRO A 63 -7.72 2.60 -3.23
CA PRO A 63 -6.47 2.38 -2.50
C PRO A 63 -5.33 3.25 -3.06
N TYR A 64 -5.40 3.61 -4.34
CA TYR A 64 -4.49 4.51 -5.03
C TYR A 64 -5.16 5.08 -6.30
N VAL A 65 -4.53 6.08 -6.90
CA VAL A 65 -4.83 6.60 -8.25
C VAL A 65 -3.68 6.21 -9.19
N ASP A 66 -4.05 5.66 -10.35
CA ASP A 66 -3.13 5.28 -11.42
C ASP A 66 -3.18 6.31 -12.56
N GLY A 67 -2.14 7.12 -12.65
CA GLY A 67 -1.99 8.13 -13.69
C GLY A 67 -1.67 7.57 -15.06
N GLY A 68 -1.16 6.34 -15.16
CA GLY A 68 -1.01 5.65 -16.45
C GLY A 68 -2.36 5.35 -17.12
N ARG A 69 -3.41 5.16 -16.31
CA ARG A 69 -4.79 4.95 -16.79
C ARG A 69 -5.56 6.24 -17.01
N ASP A 70 -5.29 7.27 -16.22
CA ASP A 70 -5.97 8.57 -16.31
C ASP A 70 -4.96 9.73 -16.20
N GLU A 71 -4.34 10.06 -17.34
CA GLU A 71 -3.33 11.13 -17.42
C GLU A 71 -3.91 12.51 -17.07
N LYS A 72 -5.20 12.73 -17.34
CA LYS A 72 -5.87 14.01 -17.03
C LYS A 72 -6.03 14.18 -15.52
N LEU A 73 -6.43 13.11 -14.83
CA LEU A 73 -6.48 13.08 -13.38
C LEU A 73 -5.08 13.28 -12.79
N TRP A 74 -4.07 12.57 -13.32
CA TRP A 74 -2.68 12.70 -12.89
C TRP A 74 -2.16 14.14 -12.99
N THR A 75 -2.35 14.77 -14.15
CA THR A 75 -1.98 16.18 -14.36
C THR A 75 -2.71 17.10 -13.38
N THR A 76 -4.01 16.86 -13.15
CA THR A 76 -4.80 17.63 -12.18
C THR A 76 -4.25 17.51 -10.76
N LEU A 77 -3.80 16.32 -10.35
CA LEU A 77 -3.15 16.11 -9.05
C LEU A 77 -1.85 16.89 -8.95
N LEU A 78 -1.00 16.82 -9.98
CA LEU A 78 0.31 17.49 -10.00
C LEU A 78 0.20 19.03 -9.97
N ASP A 79 -0.80 19.59 -10.63
CA ASP A 79 -1.03 21.04 -10.72
C ASP A 79 -1.67 21.65 -9.47
N ASN A 80 -2.21 20.82 -8.55
CA ASN A 80 -3.02 21.26 -7.41
C ASN A 80 -2.58 20.60 -6.10
N GLN A 81 -1.29 20.24 -5.98
CA GLN A 81 -0.79 19.45 -4.85
C GLN A 81 -0.98 20.16 -3.51
N LEU A 82 -0.71 21.46 -3.42
CA LEU A 82 -0.77 22.18 -2.14
C LEU A 82 -2.20 22.20 -1.59
N ILE A 83 -3.18 22.58 -2.42
CA ILE A 83 -4.56 22.65 -1.97
C ILE A 83 -5.12 21.26 -1.65
N LEU A 84 -4.77 20.23 -2.43
CA LEU A 84 -5.18 18.85 -2.14
C LEU A 84 -4.57 18.38 -0.83
N ARG A 85 -3.27 18.61 -0.58
CA ARG A 85 -2.59 18.26 0.68
C ARG A 85 -3.23 18.97 1.87
N SER A 86 -3.55 20.25 1.75
CA SER A 86 -4.27 21.01 2.78
C SER A 86 -5.61 20.35 3.11
N ARG A 87 -6.44 20.04 2.11
CA ARG A 87 -7.76 19.43 2.31
C ARG A 87 -7.69 18.01 2.87
N LEU A 88 -6.68 17.25 2.48
CA LEU A 88 -6.41 15.90 3.01
C LEU A 88 -5.90 15.93 4.45
N SER A 89 -5.16 16.98 4.84
CA SER A 89 -4.65 17.15 6.20
C SER A 89 -5.78 17.35 7.21
N GLU A 90 -6.88 18.02 6.81
CA GLU A 90 -8.11 18.11 7.62
C GLU A 90 -8.76 16.75 7.90
N LEU A 91 -8.40 15.72 7.12
CA LEU A 91 -8.87 14.34 7.26
C LEU A 91 -7.81 13.43 7.91
N PHE A 92 -6.71 13.99 8.40
CA PHE A 92 -5.54 13.25 8.89
C PHE A 92 -4.92 12.31 7.85
N LEU A 93 -4.92 12.72 6.58
CA LEU A 93 -4.35 11.96 5.47
C LEU A 93 -3.17 12.71 4.84
N THR A 94 -2.15 11.98 4.45
CA THR A 94 -1.02 12.46 3.65
C THR A 94 -1.12 11.92 2.22
N LEU A 95 -0.72 12.75 1.25
CA LEU A 95 -0.63 12.37 -0.15
C LEU A 95 0.81 11.97 -0.49
N GLN A 96 1.02 10.74 -0.92
CA GLN A 96 2.30 10.26 -1.46
C GLN A 96 2.18 10.14 -2.98
N LEU A 97 3.21 10.61 -3.71
CA LEU A 97 3.27 10.59 -5.17
C LEU A 97 4.55 9.91 -5.62
N ASP A 98 4.41 8.84 -6.40
CA ASP A 98 5.49 8.28 -7.20
C ASP A 98 5.33 8.81 -8.63
N HIS A 99 6.25 9.70 -9.01
CA HIS A 99 6.22 10.38 -10.30
C HIS A 99 6.64 9.48 -11.46
N GLU A 100 7.53 8.52 -11.19
CA GLU A 100 8.03 7.59 -12.19
C GLU A 100 6.94 6.59 -12.57
N ARG A 101 6.26 6.02 -11.56
CA ARG A 101 5.17 5.05 -11.76
C ARG A 101 3.82 5.72 -12.02
N LYS A 102 3.74 7.04 -11.87
CA LYS A 102 2.51 7.85 -11.90
C LYS A 102 1.44 7.33 -10.94
N ILE A 103 1.83 7.01 -9.71
CA ILE A 103 0.92 6.50 -8.68
C ILE A 103 0.74 7.55 -7.58
N ALA A 104 -0.50 7.77 -7.15
CA ALA A 104 -0.81 8.56 -5.97
C ALA A 104 -1.51 7.71 -4.92
N VAL A 105 -1.03 7.75 -3.68
CA VAL A 105 -1.57 6.97 -2.55
C VAL A 105 -1.90 7.91 -1.40
N LEU A 106 -3.01 7.64 -0.70
CA LEU A 106 -3.31 8.29 0.57
C LEU A 106 -2.83 7.40 1.73
N ARG A 107 -2.17 8.00 2.71
CA ARG A 107 -1.74 7.34 3.94
C ARG A 107 -2.33 8.04 5.16
N PRO A 108 -2.83 7.31 6.16
CA PRO A 108 -3.20 7.94 7.41
C PRO A 108 -1.95 8.53 8.09
N VAL A 109 -2.14 9.64 8.79
CA VAL A 109 -1.10 10.18 9.67
C VAL A 109 -1.03 9.34 10.94
N ASP A 110 0.19 9.02 11.36
CA ASP A 110 0.49 8.30 12.60
C ASP A 110 -0.33 8.86 13.80
N PRO A 111 -1.08 8.01 14.53
CA PRO A 111 -1.72 8.36 15.79
C PRO A 111 -0.81 9.08 16.78
N GLU A 112 0.44 8.62 16.95
CA GLU A 112 1.38 9.15 17.93
C GLU A 112 1.79 10.60 17.62
N ALA A 113 1.99 10.92 16.34
CA ALA A 113 2.35 12.25 15.88
C ALA A 113 1.29 13.33 16.21
N ILE A 114 0.07 12.91 16.54
CA ILE A 114 -1.07 13.80 16.84
C ILE A 114 -1.48 13.66 18.32
N GLY A 115 -0.75 12.88 19.12
CA GLY A 115 -0.90 12.81 20.58
C GLY A 115 -2.14 12.07 21.05
N GLY A 116 -2.62 11.04 20.33
CA GLY A 116 -3.82 10.29 20.71
C GLY A 116 -3.79 8.81 20.34
N SER A 117 -4.43 7.98 21.18
CA SER A 117 -4.38 6.50 21.10
C SER A 117 -5.38 5.85 20.14
N ALA A 118 -6.36 6.60 19.60
CA ALA A 118 -7.28 6.10 18.58
C ALA A 118 -7.93 7.28 17.85
N ARG A 119 -7.84 7.31 16.51
CA ARG A 119 -8.58 8.26 15.68
C ARG A 119 -9.29 7.52 14.55
N SER A 120 -10.50 7.98 14.23
CA SER A 120 -11.28 7.45 13.13
C SER A 120 -10.56 7.72 11.81
N SER A 121 -10.03 6.68 11.17
CA SER A 121 -9.52 6.76 9.81
C SER A 121 -10.67 6.61 8.82
N ILE A 122 -10.70 7.46 7.79
CA ILE A 122 -11.64 7.33 6.67
C ILE A 122 -11.19 6.20 5.72
N LEU A 123 -9.89 5.89 5.72
CA LEU A 123 -9.36 4.81 4.91
C LEU A 123 -9.75 3.47 5.52
N ARG A 124 -10.12 2.53 4.64
CA ARG A 124 -10.44 1.17 5.05
C ARG A 124 -9.17 0.50 5.58
N GLN A 125 -9.17 0.16 6.87
CA GLN A 125 -8.16 -0.72 7.46
C GLN A 125 -8.07 -2.01 6.65
N GLN A 126 -6.86 -2.31 6.19
CA GLN A 126 -6.61 -3.55 5.46
C GLN A 126 -6.27 -4.64 6.48
N ARG A 127 -6.86 -5.82 6.32
CA ARG A 127 -6.51 -6.98 7.15
C ARG A 127 -5.02 -7.28 7.04
N ALA A 128 -4.41 -7.88 8.05
CA ALA A 128 -3.02 -8.29 7.94
C ALA A 128 -2.81 -9.34 6.83
N LEU A 129 -1.62 -9.33 6.21
CA LEU A 129 -1.18 -10.38 5.31
C LEU A 129 -0.50 -11.49 6.12
N SER A 130 -0.79 -12.74 5.75
CA SER A 130 -0.04 -13.89 6.29
C SER A 130 1.40 -13.83 5.80
N ARG A 131 2.28 -14.60 6.44
CA ARG A 131 3.67 -14.79 6.02
C ARG A 131 3.80 -15.18 4.55
N VAL A 132 3.05 -16.21 4.13
CA VAL A 132 3.09 -16.71 2.75
C VAL A 132 2.59 -15.65 1.77
N GLU A 133 1.49 -14.97 2.11
CA GLU A 133 0.96 -13.87 1.29
C GLU A 133 1.96 -12.71 1.16
N THR A 134 2.70 -12.42 2.24
CA THR A 134 3.77 -11.42 2.25
C THR A 134 4.92 -11.82 1.33
N ILE A 135 5.39 -13.06 1.40
CA ILE A 135 6.47 -13.55 0.53
C ILE A 135 6.02 -13.51 -0.94
N VAL A 136 4.79 -13.94 -1.24
CA VAL A 136 4.21 -13.82 -2.59
C VAL A 136 4.22 -12.37 -3.03
N LEU A 137 3.75 -11.44 -2.21
CA LEU A 137 3.73 -10.01 -2.54
C LEU A 137 5.14 -9.43 -2.80
N LEU A 138 6.13 -9.82 -2.01
CA LEU A 138 7.54 -9.45 -2.22
C LEU A 138 8.09 -10.02 -3.53
N ARG A 139 7.75 -11.27 -3.87
CA ARG A 139 8.12 -11.89 -5.15
C ARG A 139 7.46 -11.20 -6.33
N LEU A 140 6.18 -10.82 -6.20
CA LEU A 140 5.48 -10.02 -7.22
C LEU A 140 6.16 -8.67 -7.45
N ARG A 141 6.74 -8.05 -6.41
CA ARG A 141 7.53 -6.83 -6.57
C ARG A 141 8.77 -7.04 -7.42
N LEU A 142 9.54 -8.10 -7.15
CA LEU A 142 10.72 -8.44 -7.95
C LEU A 142 10.33 -8.76 -9.40
N LEU A 143 9.21 -9.46 -9.58
CA LEU A 143 8.69 -9.78 -10.91
C LEU A 143 8.27 -8.50 -11.65
N LEU A 144 7.53 -7.60 -11.01
CA LEU A 144 7.15 -6.31 -11.57
C LEU A 144 8.37 -5.52 -12.06
N ASP A 145 9.41 -5.42 -11.25
CA ASP A 145 10.64 -4.69 -11.59
C ASP A 145 11.37 -5.28 -12.81
N ARG A 146 11.40 -6.62 -12.89
CA ARG A 146 11.91 -7.34 -14.06
C ARG A 146 11.11 -7.02 -15.32
N HIS A 147 9.77 -6.97 -15.24
CA HIS A 147 8.93 -6.61 -16.38
C HIS A 147 9.10 -5.15 -16.81
N VAL A 148 9.24 -4.22 -15.86
CA VAL A 148 9.55 -2.82 -16.15
C VAL A 148 10.89 -2.70 -16.88
N THR A 149 11.92 -3.40 -16.40
CA THR A 149 13.26 -3.42 -17.03
C THR A 149 13.21 -4.03 -18.43
N ALA A 150 12.44 -5.11 -18.61
CA ALA A 150 12.27 -5.79 -19.88
C ALA A 150 11.29 -5.08 -20.84
N GLN A 151 10.60 -4.02 -20.39
CA GLN A 151 9.55 -3.32 -21.12
C GLN A 151 8.42 -4.25 -21.61
N THR A 152 8.03 -5.21 -20.77
CA THR A 152 6.96 -6.17 -21.04
C THR A 152 5.79 -5.97 -20.10
N ASP A 153 4.63 -6.50 -20.47
CA ASP A 153 3.43 -6.44 -19.63
C ASP A 153 3.63 -7.27 -18.35
N PRO A 154 3.43 -6.68 -17.15
CA PRO A 154 3.66 -7.37 -15.90
C PRO A 154 2.47 -8.28 -15.55
N THR A 155 2.40 -9.45 -16.21
CA THR A 155 1.35 -10.45 -15.97
C THR A 155 1.86 -11.62 -15.14
N ILE A 156 0.97 -12.26 -14.39
CA ILE A 156 1.23 -13.51 -13.66
C ILE A 156 0.02 -14.43 -13.70
N THR A 157 0.24 -15.74 -13.85
CA THR A 157 -0.83 -16.74 -13.82
C THR A 157 -1.08 -17.26 -12.40
N ARG A 158 -2.25 -17.88 -12.19
CA ARG A 158 -2.57 -18.58 -10.94
C ARG A 158 -1.57 -19.70 -10.66
N GLU A 159 -1.13 -20.43 -11.69
CA GLU A 159 -0.13 -21.49 -11.57
C GLU A 159 1.22 -20.96 -11.08
N GLU A 160 1.69 -19.83 -11.63
CA GLU A 160 2.93 -19.19 -11.17
C GLU A 160 2.83 -18.75 -9.70
N ILE A 161 1.67 -18.25 -9.27
CA ILE A 161 1.43 -17.95 -7.85
C ILE A 161 1.45 -19.24 -7.01
N ALA A 162 0.89 -20.33 -7.51
CA ALA A 162 0.91 -21.62 -6.82
C ALA A 162 2.34 -22.18 -6.68
N GLU A 163 3.17 -22.03 -7.70
CA GLU A 163 4.60 -22.39 -7.64
C GLU A 163 5.35 -21.55 -6.60
N LEU A 164 5.07 -20.24 -6.53
CA LEU A 164 5.64 -19.38 -5.48
C LEU A 164 5.24 -19.87 -4.08
N VAL A 165 3.96 -20.20 -3.86
CA VAL A 165 3.48 -20.69 -2.56
C VAL A 165 4.11 -22.04 -2.20
N ALA A 166 4.17 -22.97 -3.16
CA ALA A 166 4.73 -24.31 -2.95
C ALA A 166 6.20 -24.26 -2.51
N HIS A 167 6.97 -23.30 -3.01
CA HIS A 167 8.39 -23.13 -2.66
C HIS A 167 8.62 -22.72 -1.19
N TYR A 168 7.63 -22.14 -0.52
CA TYR A 168 7.76 -21.63 0.87
C TYR A 168 6.97 -22.44 1.91
N GLN A 169 6.33 -23.53 1.49
CA GLN A 169 5.74 -24.51 2.40
C GLN A 169 6.84 -25.44 2.96
N PRO A 170 6.85 -25.73 4.27
CA PRO A 170 7.77 -26.71 4.85
C PRO A 170 7.58 -28.11 4.27
N ALA A 171 8.69 -28.80 3.99
CA ALA A 171 8.65 -30.18 3.53
C ALA A 171 7.97 -31.08 4.59
N GLY A 172 6.90 -31.77 4.20
CA GLY A 172 6.10 -32.64 5.08
C GLY A 172 4.72 -32.12 5.46
N GLN A 173 4.37 -30.88 5.07
CA GLN A 173 3.06 -30.27 5.29
C GLN A 173 2.35 -29.89 3.98
N GLN A 174 2.77 -30.51 2.88
CA GLN A 174 2.22 -30.32 1.54
C GLN A 174 0.87 -31.04 1.43
N ASP A 175 -0.20 -30.29 1.66
CA ASP A 175 -1.57 -30.72 1.37
C ASP A 175 -2.06 -29.91 0.18
N ALA A 176 -2.32 -30.59 -0.94
CA ALA A 176 -2.73 -29.95 -2.19
C ALA A 176 -4.01 -29.10 -2.05
N LEU A 177 -4.94 -29.52 -1.18
CA LEU A 177 -6.16 -28.74 -0.90
C LEU A 177 -5.81 -27.46 -0.16
N ARG A 178 -5.02 -27.58 0.92
CA ARG A 178 -4.57 -26.43 1.72
C ARG A 178 -3.73 -25.44 0.90
N ASP A 179 -2.85 -25.93 0.05
CA ASP A 179 -2.03 -25.12 -0.85
C ASP A 179 -2.91 -24.31 -1.81
N SER A 180 -3.90 -24.97 -2.41
CA SER A 180 -4.85 -24.30 -3.30
C SER A 180 -5.67 -23.22 -2.58
N ASP A 181 -6.06 -23.48 -1.33
CA ASP A 181 -6.78 -22.51 -0.50
C ASP A 181 -5.91 -21.29 -0.16
N VAL A 182 -4.63 -21.50 0.16
CA VAL A 182 -3.69 -20.40 0.43
C VAL A 182 -3.50 -19.54 -0.80
N VAL A 183 -3.33 -20.15 -1.99
CA VAL A 183 -3.24 -19.44 -3.27
C VAL A 183 -4.50 -18.61 -3.53
N ASN A 184 -5.69 -19.22 -3.39
CA ASN A 184 -6.95 -18.52 -3.62
C ASN A 184 -7.16 -17.36 -2.64
N ARG A 185 -6.80 -17.53 -1.35
CA ARG A 185 -6.85 -16.45 -0.35
C ARG A 185 -5.87 -15.32 -0.68
N ALA A 186 -4.66 -15.65 -1.10
CA ALA A 186 -3.67 -14.66 -1.51
C ALA A 186 -4.18 -13.84 -2.70
N ILE A 187 -4.64 -14.49 -3.76
CA ILE A 187 -5.21 -13.83 -4.94
C ILE A 187 -6.39 -12.93 -4.53
N THR A 188 -7.33 -13.45 -3.74
CA THR A 188 -8.50 -12.70 -3.27
C THR A 188 -8.10 -11.43 -2.51
N LYS A 189 -7.13 -11.53 -1.58
CA LYS A 189 -6.64 -10.37 -0.82
C LYS A 189 -5.91 -9.36 -1.69
N LEU A 190 -5.12 -9.83 -2.67
CA LEU A 190 -4.38 -8.95 -3.57
C LEU A 190 -5.30 -8.22 -4.56
N LEU A 191 -6.34 -8.89 -5.07
CA LEU A 191 -7.40 -8.27 -5.87
C LEU A 191 -8.19 -7.24 -5.08
N ALA A 192 -8.56 -7.55 -3.82
CA ALA A 192 -9.29 -6.63 -2.95
C ALA A 192 -8.50 -5.33 -2.69
N ARG A 193 -7.17 -5.39 -2.69
CA ARG A 193 -6.26 -4.25 -2.56
C ARG A 193 -5.91 -3.57 -3.88
N GLN A 194 -6.39 -4.10 -5.01
CA GLN A 194 -5.99 -3.69 -6.37
C GLN A 194 -4.48 -3.81 -6.63
N LEU A 195 -3.78 -4.72 -5.94
CA LEU A 195 -2.37 -5.03 -6.22
C LEU A 195 -2.22 -6.05 -7.36
N LEU A 196 -3.26 -6.88 -7.53
CA LEU A 196 -3.52 -7.63 -8.74
C LEU A 196 -4.77 -7.08 -9.41
N LEU A 197 -4.83 -7.23 -10.73
CA LEU A 197 -5.92 -6.76 -11.57
C LEU A 197 -6.35 -7.90 -12.48
N THR A 198 -7.65 -8.12 -12.60
CA THR A 198 -8.21 -9.12 -13.51
C THR A 198 -7.92 -8.74 -14.96
N THR A 199 -7.57 -9.72 -15.78
CA THR A 199 -7.45 -9.55 -17.23
C THR A 199 -8.69 -10.08 -17.94
N GLY A 200 -8.70 -10.07 -19.28
CA GLY A 200 -9.75 -10.72 -20.08
C GLY A 200 -9.57 -12.24 -20.19
N LEU A 201 -8.52 -12.80 -19.59
CA LEU A 201 -8.20 -14.23 -19.59
C LEU A 201 -8.44 -14.79 -18.19
N ASP A 202 -8.95 -16.01 -18.13
CA ASP A 202 -9.13 -16.74 -16.87
C ASP A 202 -7.77 -17.04 -16.24
N ASP A 203 -7.69 -16.91 -14.91
CA ASP A 203 -6.50 -17.19 -14.10
C ASP A 203 -5.22 -16.41 -14.48
N VAL A 204 -5.35 -15.34 -15.26
CA VAL A 204 -4.27 -14.41 -15.58
C VAL A 204 -4.54 -13.05 -14.98
N TYR A 205 -3.55 -12.53 -14.25
CA TYR A 205 -3.64 -11.27 -13.53
C TYR A 205 -2.54 -10.31 -13.99
N THR A 206 -2.87 -9.02 -14.08
CA THR A 206 -1.86 -7.96 -14.22
C THR A 206 -1.42 -7.49 -12.85
N ILE A 207 -0.12 -7.36 -12.66
CA ILE A 207 0.49 -6.81 -11.45
C ILE A 207 0.43 -5.30 -11.51
N SER A 208 -0.10 -4.70 -10.44
CA SER A 208 -0.27 -3.25 -10.35
C SER A 208 1.07 -2.52 -10.17
N ASN A 209 1.25 -1.42 -10.88
CA ASN A 209 2.38 -0.51 -10.68
C ASN A 209 2.37 0.18 -9.30
N ALA A 210 1.25 0.13 -8.58
CA ALA A 210 1.15 0.65 -7.21
C ALA A 210 1.76 -0.28 -6.15
N LEU A 211 2.14 -1.51 -6.53
CA LEU A 211 2.65 -2.52 -5.61
C LEU A 211 3.83 -2.05 -4.76
N PRO A 212 4.85 -1.35 -5.29
CA PRO A 212 5.97 -0.86 -4.48
C PRO A 212 5.54 0.12 -3.39
N LEU A 213 4.57 1.00 -3.68
CA LEU A 213 4.07 1.98 -2.71
C LEU A 213 3.19 1.35 -1.64
N ALA A 214 2.58 0.20 -1.92
CA ALA A 214 1.73 -0.50 -0.96
C ALA A 214 2.56 -1.23 0.11
N LEU A 215 3.82 -1.55 -0.17
CA LEU A 215 4.70 -2.29 0.72
C LEU A 215 5.46 -1.36 1.69
N PRO A 216 5.73 -1.80 2.94
CA PRO A 216 6.52 -1.04 3.91
C PRO A 216 8.03 -1.15 3.67
N PHE A 217 8.46 -1.60 2.48
CA PHE A 217 9.87 -1.81 2.15
C PHE A 217 10.23 -0.86 1.03
N ASP A 218 11.14 0.08 1.27
CA ASP A 218 11.49 1.05 0.23
C ASP A 218 12.52 0.48 -0.75
N ASN A 219 13.52 -0.26 -0.24
CA ASN A 219 14.63 -0.75 -1.04
C ASN A 219 14.35 -2.13 -1.66
N ILE A 220 14.45 -2.21 -2.99
CA ILE A 220 14.31 -3.48 -3.73
C ILE A 220 15.45 -4.46 -3.39
N GLY A 221 16.66 -3.96 -3.15
CA GLY A 221 17.84 -4.77 -2.82
C GLY A 221 17.72 -5.54 -1.50
N ASP A 222 16.89 -5.06 -0.57
CA ASP A 222 16.69 -5.68 0.75
C ASP A 222 15.64 -6.80 0.71
N ILE A 223 14.87 -6.92 -0.38
CA ILE A 223 13.78 -7.89 -0.52
C ILE A 223 14.26 -9.34 -0.35
N PRO A 224 15.36 -9.81 -0.97
CA PRO A 224 15.83 -11.18 -0.79
C PRO A 224 16.12 -11.50 0.68
N ALA A 225 16.82 -10.60 1.39
CA ALA A 225 17.12 -10.74 2.81
C ALA A 225 15.85 -10.76 3.67
N GLN A 226 14.85 -9.94 3.33
CA GLN A 226 13.57 -9.94 4.03
C GLN A 226 12.80 -11.25 3.80
N ILE A 227 12.81 -11.80 2.59
CA ILE A 227 12.21 -13.11 2.31
C ILE A 227 12.92 -14.18 3.13
N GLU A 228 14.25 -14.18 3.18
CA GLU A 228 15.03 -15.10 4.01
C GLU A 228 14.72 -14.96 5.50
N ALA A 229 14.56 -13.74 6.01
CA ALA A 229 14.17 -13.49 7.40
C ALA A 229 12.76 -14.04 7.70
N LEU A 230 11.81 -13.86 6.79
CA LEU A 230 10.45 -14.43 6.89
C LEU A 230 10.45 -15.96 6.85
N ILE A 231 11.40 -16.56 6.14
CA ILE A 231 11.60 -18.01 6.12
C ILE A 231 12.28 -18.48 7.40
N ALA A 232 13.28 -17.77 7.92
CA ALA A 232 14.01 -18.15 9.12
C ALA A 232 13.15 -18.06 10.40
N ALA A 233 12.17 -17.16 10.42
CA ALA A 233 11.20 -17.02 11.52
C ALA A 233 10.31 -18.27 11.73
N THR A 234 10.39 -19.29 10.87
CA THR A 234 9.59 -20.53 10.94
C THR A 234 10.13 -21.59 11.91
N ALA A 235 10.89 -21.19 12.92
CA ALA A 235 11.22 -22.14 13.99
C ALA A 235 9.97 -22.59 14.77
N ASP A 236 8.81 -21.91 14.60
CA ASP A 236 7.54 -22.31 15.20
C ASP A 236 6.53 -22.93 14.19
N PRO A 237 5.92 -24.09 14.54
CA PRO A 237 5.33 -25.05 13.60
C PRO A 237 3.90 -24.76 13.07
N THR A 238 3.30 -23.60 13.37
CA THR A 238 1.88 -23.32 13.01
C THR A 238 1.71 -22.57 11.68
N GLY A 239 2.80 -21.99 11.13
CA GLY A 239 2.92 -21.61 9.73
C GLY A 239 1.92 -20.57 9.17
N THR A 240 1.09 -19.94 10.00
CA THR A 240 -0.03 -19.09 9.53
C THR A 240 -0.27 -17.85 10.39
N GLU A 241 0.76 -17.32 11.05
CA GLU A 241 0.60 -16.04 11.74
C GLU A 241 0.64 -14.86 10.76
N ALA A 242 -0.18 -13.86 11.08
CA ALA A 242 -0.23 -12.58 10.40
C ALA A 242 1.10 -11.84 10.64
N LEU A 243 1.85 -11.56 9.57
CA LEU A 243 3.22 -11.08 9.68
C LEU A 243 3.38 -9.64 9.20
N ILE A 244 2.37 -9.09 8.52
CA ILE A 244 2.32 -7.67 8.17
C ILE A 244 0.94 -7.12 8.48
N GLU A 245 0.86 -6.25 9.48
CA GLU A 245 -0.19 -5.25 9.59
C GLU A 245 0.12 -4.13 8.59
N LEU A 246 -0.69 -4.01 7.53
CA LEU A 246 -0.57 -2.94 6.53
C LEU A 246 -1.28 -1.67 7.03
N ASP A 247 -0.83 -1.22 8.19
CA ASP A 247 -0.90 0.09 8.84
C ASP A 247 -0.46 -0.19 10.28
N GLY A 248 0.59 0.48 10.75
CA GLY A 248 1.28 0.09 11.97
C GLY A 248 0.38 -0.02 13.20
N ASP A 249 0.31 -1.21 13.77
CA ASP A 249 0.29 -1.43 15.21
C ASP A 249 0.82 -2.85 15.48
N SER A 250 1.89 -2.99 16.24
CA SER A 250 2.25 -4.27 16.84
C SER A 250 1.63 -4.30 18.24
N SER A 251 0.36 -4.69 18.33
CA SER A 251 -0.26 -5.00 19.62
C SER A 251 -0.72 -6.46 19.63
N ILE A 252 0.25 -7.37 19.77
CA ILE A 252 -0.01 -8.75 20.19
C ILE A 252 -0.64 -8.68 21.59
N ARG A 253 -1.94 -9.00 21.67
CA ARG A 253 -2.54 -9.59 22.85
C ARG A 253 -3.17 -10.92 22.43
N SER A 254 -2.39 -11.97 22.61
CA SER A 254 -2.89 -13.33 22.72
C SER A 254 -3.57 -13.45 24.09
N ASP A 255 -4.90 -13.44 24.12
CA ASP A 255 -5.66 -14.09 25.18
C ASP A 255 -6.34 -15.30 24.53
N ASP A 256 -5.60 -16.40 24.50
CA ASP A 256 -6.15 -17.74 24.39
C ASP A 256 -6.24 -18.28 25.82
N ASP A 257 -7.46 -18.50 26.31
CA ASP A 257 -7.70 -19.37 27.45
C ASP A 257 -9.03 -20.11 27.24
N THR A 258 -8.87 -21.28 26.64
CA THR A 258 -9.41 -22.60 27.06
C THR A 258 -10.93 -22.78 27.21
N ASP A 259 -11.47 -23.60 26.31
CA ASP A 259 -12.67 -24.41 26.51
C ASP A 259 -12.47 -25.37 27.70
N ASP A 260 -13.40 -25.40 28.66
CA ASP A 260 -13.57 -26.50 29.62
C ASP A 260 -15.01 -26.99 29.55
N ASP A 261 -15.17 -28.16 28.91
CA ASP A 261 -16.39 -28.98 28.91
C ASP A 261 -16.61 -29.56 30.31
N ALA A 262 -17.77 -29.30 30.91
CA ALA A 262 -18.26 -30.08 32.05
C ALA A 262 -19.75 -30.40 31.90
N ASP A 263 -20.00 -31.62 31.44
CA ASP A 263 -21.24 -32.37 31.58
C ASP A 263 -21.80 -32.33 33.01
N ALA A 264 -23.09 -32.06 33.16
CA ALA A 264 -23.87 -32.50 34.32
C ALA A 264 -25.36 -32.67 33.96
N GLU A 265 -25.71 -33.86 33.46
CA GLU A 265 -27.06 -34.40 33.65
C GLU A 265 -27.28 -34.70 35.14
N SER A 266 -28.34 -34.14 35.73
CA SER A 266 -29.06 -34.86 36.79
C SER A 266 -30.56 -34.58 36.72
N LYS A 267 -31.30 -35.68 36.75
CA LYS A 267 -32.74 -35.86 36.65
C LYS A 267 -33.35 -35.74 38.05
N VAL A 268 -34.64 -35.36 38.13
CA VAL A 268 -35.72 -35.89 39.03
C VAL A 268 -36.65 -34.79 39.58
N THR A 269 -37.82 -34.69 38.92
CA THR A 269 -39.22 -34.83 39.43
C THR A 269 -39.78 -33.99 40.59
N THR A 270 -40.90 -33.28 40.34
CA THR A 270 -42.27 -33.36 40.98
C THR A 270 -43.10 -32.13 40.56
N ALA A 271 -44.16 -32.27 39.74
CA ALA A 271 -45.59 -32.36 40.11
C ALA A 271 -46.10 -31.21 41.01
N ASP A 272 -46.96 -30.30 40.52
CA ASP A 272 -48.44 -30.39 40.57
C ASP A 272 -49.18 -29.05 40.23
N VAL A 273 -50.35 -29.17 39.57
CA VAL A 273 -51.61 -28.35 39.66
C VAL A 273 -51.57 -26.85 39.21
N ALA A 274 -52.52 -26.21 38.49
CA ALA A 274 -53.90 -26.40 38.02
C ALA A 274 -54.10 -25.48 36.78
N GLU A 275 -54.80 -25.88 35.72
CA GLU A 275 -56.24 -25.69 35.49
C GLU A 275 -56.76 -24.22 35.63
N ALA A 276 -57.09 -23.58 34.50
CA ALA A 276 -58.36 -22.88 34.30
C ALA A 276 -58.50 -22.34 32.86
N ALA A 277 -59.68 -22.62 32.30
CA ALA A 277 -60.16 -22.32 30.96
C ALA A 277 -60.20 -20.82 30.58
N LYS A 278 -59.97 -20.50 29.30
CA LYS A 278 -61.01 -20.22 28.29
C LYS A 278 -60.39 -19.91 26.94
#